data_AF-A0A554L7Y2-F1
#
_entry.id   AF-A0A554L7Y2-F1
#
_cell.length_a   1.000
_cell.length_b   1.000
_cell.length_c   1.000
_cell.angle_alpha   90.00
_cell.angle_beta   90.00
_cell.angle_gamma   90.00
#
_symmetry.space_group_name_H-M   'P 1'
#
loop_
_entity.id
_entity.type
_entity.pdbx_description
1 polymer ?
#
loop_
_entity_poly.entity_id
_entity_poly.type
_entity_poly.pdbx_seq_one_letter_code
_entity_poly.pdbx_strand_id
1 'polypeptide(L)'
;MKKLIAFVILAFWPLNLFLNSGKQSFPLENFTKTIFQQDYQAEQRILEKINLYPTVFLARVYQNKARIYLDKASYNLLALTDLNNYFFGFHPRQIIGNQNLKKFPFVSIIFFLAGLYFFNRLKHKKLILQIAIPSLVYLTLLENFDRIDILLWLPMSLIILGGLDIVSRSKYWKYTASAFWIFTVPQLLRIFLGYQ
;
A
#
# COMPACT_ATOMS: atom_id res chain seq x y z
N MET A 1 -16.27 -7.18 -21.76
CA MET A 1 -16.28 -6.74 -20.34
C MET A 1 -15.00 -7.06 -19.58
N LYS A 2 -14.56 -8.32 -19.47
CA LYS A 2 -13.37 -8.70 -18.67
C LYS A 2 -12.09 -7.93 -19.04
N LYS A 3 -11.74 -7.87 -20.33
CA LYS A 3 -10.55 -7.14 -20.82
C LYS A 3 -10.60 -5.65 -20.46
N LEU A 4 -11.79 -5.05 -20.52
CA LEU A 4 -11.99 -3.64 -20.16
C LEU A 4 -11.82 -3.41 -18.66
N ILE A 5 -12.37 -4.31 -17.82
CA ILE A 5 -12.16 -4.29 -16.36
C ILE A 5 -10.66 -4.42 -16.03
N ALA A 6 -9.97 -5.36 -16.68
CA ALA A 6 -8.52 -5.53 -16.53
C ALA A 6 -7.74 -4.26 -16.90
N PHE A 7 -8.08 -3.62 -18.02
CA PHE A 7 -7.47 -2.35 -18.43
C PHE A 7 -7.69 -1.25 -17.40
N VAL A 8 -8.93 -1.09 -16.89
CA VAL A 8 -9.23 -0.10 -15.85
C VAL A 8 -8.42 -0.36 -14.59
N ILE A 9 -8.34 -1.62 -14.13
CA ILE A 9 -7.56 -2.00 -12.94
C ILE A 9 -6.08 -1.62 -13.11
N LEU A 10 -5.50 -1.93 -14.27
CA LEU A 10 -4.09 -1.64 -14.56
C LEU A 10 -3.83 -0.13 -14.65
N ALA A 11 -4.73 0.61 -15.28
CA ALA A 11 -4.58 2.05 -15.49
C ALA A 11 -4.88 2.87 -14.24
N PHE A 12 -5.68 2.36 -13.29
CA PHE A 12 -6.20 3.18 -12.18
C PHE A 12 -5.10 3.78 -11.31
N TRP A 13 -4.17 2.98 -10.78
CA TRP A 13 -3.11 3.50 -9.91
C TRP A 13 -2.19 4.48 -10.65
N PRO A 14 -1.59 4.13 -11.80
CA PRO A 14 -0.67 5.04 -12.48
C PRO A 14 -1.37 6.33 -12.93
N LEU A 15 -2.62 6.24 -13.40
CA LEU A 15 -3.41 7.41 -13.79
C LEU A 15 -3.72 8.31 -12.59
N ASN A 16 -4.16 7.72 -11.47
CA ASN A 16 -4.48 8.47 -10.26
C ASN A 16 -3.24 9.15 -9.67
N LEU A 17 -2.10 8.47 -9.74
CA LEU A 17 -0.82 9.01 -9.32
C LEU A 17 -0.39 10.16 -10.25
N PHE A 18 -0.47 9.99 -11.57
CA PHE A 18 -0.10 11.03 -12.54
C PHE A 18 -0.98 12.28 -12.42
N LEU A 19 -2.31 12.12 -12.41
CA LEU A 19 -3.24 13.24 -12.34
C LEU A 19 -3.16 14.02 -11.02
N ASN A 20 -2.85 13.34 -9.90
CA ASN A 20 -2.66 14.01 -8.62
C ASN A 20 -1.21 14.44 -8.35
N SER A 21 -0.23 13.99 -9.15
CA SER A 21 1.16 14.45 -9.06
C SER A 21 1.35 15.88 -9.54
N GLY A 22 0.41 16.43 -10.33
CA GLY A 22 0.42 17.84 -10.71
C GLY A 22 0.31 18.82 -9.53
N LYS A 23 -0.08 18.35 -8.33
CA LYS A 23 -0.14 19.16 -7.10
C LYS A 23 1.12 19.09 -6.23
N GLN A 24 1.99 18.08 -6.39
CA GLN A 24 3.24 17.89 -5.64
C GLN A 24 4.22 17.00 -6.44
N SER A 25 5.47 17.45 -6.59
CA SER A 25 6.53 16.71 -7.29
C SER A 25 6.80 15.33 -6.69
N PHE A 26 7.14 14.35 -7.53
CA PHE A 26 7.68 13.06 -7.07
C PHE A 26 8.86 13.30 -6.13
N PRO A 27 8.83 12.81 -4.89
CA PRO A 27 9.87 13.12 -3.91
C PRO A 27 11.10 12.24 -4.16
N LEU A 28 11.90 12.59 -5.17
CA LEU A 28 13.15 11.89 -5.53
C LEU A 28 14.10 11.76 -4.33
N GLU A 29 14.08 12.74 -3.43
CA GLU A 29 14.84 12.73 -2.19
C GLU A 29 14.43 11.60 -1.22
N ASN A 30 13.19 11.11 -1.28
CA ASN A 30 12.72 10.05 -0.39
C ASN A 30 13.23 8.66 -0.81
N PHE A 31 13.76 8.51 -2.04
CA PHE A 31 14.34 7.24 -2.49
C PHE A 31 15.65 6.89 -1.79
N THR A 32 16.33 7.89 -1.22
CA THR A 32 17.64 7.73 -0.57
C THR A 32 17.57 7.85 0.95
N LYS A 33 16.48 8.41 1.49
CA LYS A 33 16.24 8.51 2.93
C LYS A 33 15.74 7.18 3.48
N THR A 34 16.51 6.59 4.38
CA THR A 34 16.22 5.30 5.01
C THR A 34 15.91 5.47 6.49
N ILE A 35 15.30 4.45 7.09
CA ILE A 35 15.01 4.41 8.53
C ILE A 35 16.28 4.54 9.40
N PHE A 36 17.46 4.28 8.84
CA PHE A 36 18.75 4.34 9.55
C PHE A 36 19.27 5.75 9.79
N GLN A 37 18.61 6.77 9.24
CA GLN A 37 18.94 8.16 9.55
C GLN A 37 18.62 8.48 11.01
N GLN A 38 19.45 9.36 11.59
CA GLN A 38 19.33 9.71 13.00
C GLN A 38 18.06 10.53 13.24
N ASP A 39 17.26 10.09 14.21
CA ASP A 39 15.99 10.72 14.57
C ASP A 39 16.05 11.21 16.02
N TYR A 40 16.54 12.43 16.16
CA TYR A 40 16.72 13.07 17.47
C TYR A 40 15.42 13.16 18.26
N GLN A 41 14.26 13.30 17.60
CA GLN A 41 12.97 13.37 18.28
C GLN A 41 12.56 12.01 18.84
N ALA A 42 12.73 10.94 18.06
CA ALA A 42 12.47 9.58 18.55
C ALA A 42 13.40 9.22 19.71
N GLU A 43 14.68 9.59 19.62
CA GLU A 43 15.65 9.41 20.71
C GLU A 43 15.23 10.13 21.99
N GLN A 44 14.82 11.41 21.89
CA GLN A 44 14.34 12.19 23.04
C GLN A 44 13.11 11.56 23.69
N ARG A 45 12.12 11.11 22.90
CA ARG A 45 10.92 10.42 23.43
C ARG A 45 11.26 9.12 24.16
N ILE A 46 12.30 8.39 23.72
CA ILE A 46 12.77 7.20 24.44
C ILE A 46 13.40 7.61 25.76
N LEU A 47 14.27 8.63 25.76
CA LEU A 47 14.91 9.14 26.98
C LEU A 47 13.88 9.62 28.01
N GLU A 48 12.82 10.31 27.58
CA GLU A 48 11.71 10.72 28.45
C GLU A 48 11.01 9.52 29.11
N LYS A 49 10.76 8.45 28.33
CA LYS A 49 10.05 7.26 28.81
C LYS A 49 10.92 6.34 29.67
N ILE A 50 12.24 6.43 29.60
CA ILE A 50 13.14 5.64 30.43
C ILE A 50 12.94 5.95 31.93
N ASN A 51 12.61 7.20 32.27
CA ASN A 51 12.37 7.62 33.65
C ASN A 51 11.15 6.94 34.31
N LEU A 52 10.30 6.27 33.52
CA LEU A 52 9.13 5.52 34.01
C LEU A 52 9.50 4.12 34.53
N TYR A 53 10.74 3.65 34.31
CA TYR A 53 11.16 2.32 34.70
C TYR A 53 11.81 2.30 36.09
N PRO A 54 11.41 1.37 36.97
CA PRO A 54 11.87 1.33 38.36
C PRO A 54 13.33 0.87 38.52
N THR A 55 13.92 0.26 37.50
CA THR A 55 15.30 -0.25 37.56
C THR A 55 16.10 0.12 36.31
N VAL A 56 17.41 0.33 36.49
CA VAL A 56 18.36 0.63 35.42
C VAL A 56 18.42 -0.49 34.37
N PHE A 57 18.23 -1.75 34.79
CA PHE A 57 18.18 -2.88 33.88
C PHE A 57 17.00 -2.78 32.91
N LEU A 58 15.78 -2.53 33.43
CA LEU A 58 14.59 -2.38 32.60
C LEU A 58 14.69 -1.15 31.68
N ALA A 59 15.23 -0.04 32.20
CA ALA A 59 15.55 1.14 31.42
C ALA A 59 16.47 0.84 30.22
N ARG A 60 17.56 0.08 30.42
CA ARG A 60 18.49 -0.29 29.35
C ARG A 60 17.86 -1.22 28.31
N VAL A 61 17.05 -2.19 28.76
CA VAL A 61 16.29 -3.07 27.86
C VAL A 61 15.31 -2.25 27.02
N TYR A 62 14.63 -1.29 27.65
CA TYR A 62 13.69 -0.41 26.97
C TYR A 62 14.37 0.54 25.96
N GLN A 63 15.54 1.08 26.32
CA GLN A 63 16.30 2.04 25.52
C GLN A 63 16.83 1.46 24.21
N ASN A 64 17.04 0.15 24.13
CA ASN A 64 17.72 -0.57 23.04
C ASN A 64 17.73 0.21 21.71
N LYS A 65 18.92 0.65 21.27
CA LYS A 65 19.08 1.52 20.09
C LYS A 65 18.48 0.95 18.81
N ALA A 66 18.44 -0.38 18.68
CA ALA A 66 17.81 -1.05 17.54
C ALA A 66 16.29 -0.81 17.48
N ARG A 67 15.66 -0.47 18.61
CA ARG A 67 14.22 -0.30 18.73
C ARG A 67 13.68 0.79 17.81
N ILE A 68 14.34 1.93 17.69
CA ILE A 68 13.87 3.02 16.81
C ILE A 68 13.72 2.50 15.38
N TYR A 69 14.74 1.78 14.89
CA TYR A 69 14.74 1.21 13.56
C TYR A 69 13.70 0.09 13.42
N LEU A 70 13.56 -0.79 14.41
CA LEU A 70 12.57 -1.86 14.40
C LEU A 70 11.14 -1.33 14.46
N ASP A 71 10.88 -0.28 15.25
CA ASP A 71 9.56 0.36 15.37
C ASP A 71 9.20 1.04 14.04
N LYS A 72 10.13 1.77 13.40
CA LYS A 72 9.94 2.36 12.07
C LYS A 72 9.71 1.30 10.99
N ALA A 73 10.54 0.25 10.95
CA ALA A 73 10.38 -0.86 10.01
C ALA A 73 9.04 -1.57 10.20
N SER A 74 8.66 -1.86 11.45
CA SER A 74 7.38 -2.53 11.76
C SER A 74 6.20 -1.66 11.35
N TYR A 75 6.26 -0.35 11.62
CA TYR A 75 5.24 0.60 11.19
C TYR A 75 5.10 0.62 9.66
N ASN A 76 6.22 0.73 8.93
CA ASN A 76 6.21 0.73 7.48
C ASN A 76 5.66 -0.59 6.91
N LEU A 77 6.10 -1.73 7.45
CA LEU A 77 5.62 -3.05 7.00
C LEU A 77 4.11 -3.21 7.22
N LEU A 78 3.61 -2.83 8.39
CA LEU A 78 2.17 -2.87 8.70
C LEU A 78 1.37 -1.96 7.77
N ALA A 79 1.87 -0.75 7.50
CA ALA A 79 1.25 0.16 6.55
C ALA A 79 1.29 -0.40 5.10
N LEU A 80 2.39 -1.01 4.68
CA LEU A 80 2.49 -1.59 3.34
C LEU A 80 1.60 -2.83 3.15
N THR A 81 1.23 -3.51 4.23
CA THR A 81 0.38 -4.72 4.18
C THR A 81 -1.09 -4.44 4.45
N ASP A 82 -1.45 -3.23 4.87
CA ASP A 82 -2.84 -2.84 5.09
C ASP A 82 -3.59 -2.64 3.76
N LEU A 83 -4.62 -3.45 3.53
CA LEU A 83 -5.47 -3.38 2.32
C LEU A 83 -6.24 -2.07 2.21
N ASN A 84 -6.50 -1.38 3.32
CA ASN A 84 -7.16 -0.08 3.32
C ASN A 84 -6.39 0.95 2.48
N ASN A 85 -5.07 0.83 2.50
CA ASN A 85 -4.15 1.75 1.82
C ASN A 85 -4.18 1.60 0.31
N TYR A 86 -4.77 0.51 -0.18
CA TYR A 86 -4.85 0.21 -1.61
C TYR A 86 -6.26 0.39 -2.17
N PHE A 87 -7.31 -0.02 -1.44
CA PHE A 87 -8.67 -0.10 -1.98
C PHE A 87 -9.66 0.94 -1.43
N PHE A 88 -9.45 1.44 -0.20
CA PHE A 88 -10.47 2.21 0.52
C PHE A 88 -10.11 3.69 0.69
N GLY A 89 -8.81 4.01 0.72
CA GLY A 89 -8.34 5.30 1.23
C GLY A 89 -8.40 5.29 2.76
N PHE A 90 -7.36 5.81 3.41
CA PHE A 90 -7.23 5.78 4.86
C PHE A 90 -8.39 6.45 5.61
N HIS A 91 -8.53 6.15 6.91
CA HIS A 91 -9.45 6.86 7.79
C HIS A 91 -9.13 8.37 7.85
N PRO A 92 -10.13 9.26 8.02
CA PRO A 92 -9.95 10.72 8.04
C PRO A 92 -8.84 11.24 8.97
N ARG A 93 -8.56 10.53 10.07
CA ARG A 93 -7.52 10.89 11.05
C ARG A 93 -6.08 10.60 10.59
N GLN A 94 -5.89 9.78 9.56
CA GLN A 94 -4.58 9.42 9.00
C GLN A 94 -4.21 10.25 7.76
N ILE A 95 -5.10 11.16 7.32
CA ILE A 95 -4.90 12.03 6.14
C ILE A 95 -3.92 13.18 6.45
N ILE A 96 -3.76 13.53 7.74
CA ILE A 96 -2.86 14.62 8.16
C ILE A 96 -1.41 14.15 7.99
N GLY A 97 -0.79 14.57 6.88
CA GLY A 97 0.61 14.27 6.53
C GLY A 97 0.81 13.08 5.58
N ASN A 98 -0.26 12.36 5.21
CA ASN A 98 -0.18 11.23 4.30
C ASN A 98 -1.22 11.37 3.17
N GLN A 99 -0.77 11.73 1.97
CA GLN A 99 -1.63 11.93 0.79
C GLN A 99 -1.87 10.61 0.05
N ASN A 100 -2.21 9.56 0.78
CA ASN A 100 -2.32 8.23 0.21
C ASN A 100 -3.54 8.15 -0.73
N LEU A 101 -3.25 8.16 -2.03
CA LEU A 101 -4.20 8.08 -3.12
C LEU A 101 -4.89 6.71 -3.11
N LYS A 102 -6.15 6.64 -3.55
CA LYS A 102 -6.80 5.35 -3.83
C LYS A 102 -6.07 4.67 -4.99
N LYS A 103 -5.49 3.50 -4.76
CA LYS A 103 -4.58 2.84 -5.72
C LYS A 103 -5.32 1.93 -6.68
N PHE A 104 -6.33 1.22 -6.20
CA PHE A 104 -7.19 0.38 -7.01
C PHE A 104 -8.67 0.71 -6.78
N PRO A 105 -9.54 0.43 -7.76
CA PRO A 105 -10.98 0.53 -7.54
C PRO A 105 -11.40 -0.35 -6.37
N PHE A 106 -12.28 0.16 -5.51
CA PHE A 106 -12.72 -0.55 -4.30
C PHE A 106 -13.16 -2.00 -4.58
N VAL A 107 -14.00 -2.20 -5.60
CA VAL A 107 -14.55 -3.52 -5.94
C VAL A 107 -13.48 -4.52 -6.39
N SER A 108 -12.32 -4.04 -6.83
CA SER A 108 -11.18 -4.89 -7.19
C SER A 108 -10.66 -5.71 -6.02
N ILE A 109 -11.00 -5.35 -4.77
CA ILE A 109 -10.65 -6.15 -3.60
C ILE A 109 -11.23 -7.57 -3.68
N ILE A 110 -12.40 -7.76 -4.29
CA ILE A 110 -13.02 -9.08 -4.48
C ILE A 110 -12.10 -9.96 -5.35
N PHE A 111 -11.58 -9.39 -6.43
CA PHE A 111 -10.64 -10.08 -7.31
C PHE A 111 -9.30 -10.29 -6.61
N PHE A 112 -8.82 -9.31 -5.85
CA PHE A 112 -7.58 -9.46 -5.07
C PHE A 112 -7.65 -10.63 -4.09
N LEU A 113 -8.71 -10.70 -3.28
CA LEU A 113 -8.93 -11.78 -2.30
C LEU A 113 -9.08 -13.14 -2.98
N ALA A 114 -9.81 -13.20 -4.11
CA ALA A 114 -9.90 -14.43 -4.90
C ALA A 114 -8.53 -14.86 -5.45
N GLY A 115 -7.71 -13.90 -5.91
CA GLY A 115 -6.35 -14.14 -6.39
C GLY A 115 -5.42 -14.65 -5.29
N LEU A 116 -5.51 -14.09 -4.08
CA LEU A 116 -4.77 -14.57 -2.91
C LEU A 116 -5.22 -15.97 -2.47
N TYR A 117 -6.53 -16.20 -2.37
CA TYR A 117 -7.06 -17.49 -1.95
C TYR A 117 -6.65 -18.62 -2.91
N PHE A 118 -6.62 -18.35 -4.21
CA PHE A 118 -6.19 -19.29 -5.23
C PHE A 118 -4.75 -19.03 -5.73
N PHE A 119 -3.89 -18.43 -4.90
CA PHE A 119 -2.55 -18.01 -5.32
C PHE A 119 -1.72 -19.13 -5.95
N ASN A 120 -1.83 -20.35 -5.42
CA ASN A 120 -1.11 -21.52 -5.92
C ASN A 120 -1.45 -21.90 -7.36
N ARG A 121 -2.63 -21.49 -7.85
CA ARG A 121 -3.14 -21.74 -9.21
C ARG A 121 -2.80 -20.61 -10.20
N LEU A 122 -2.19 -19.52 -9.74
CA LEU A 122 -1.82 -18.41 -10.61
C LEU A 122 -0.62 -18.75 -11.49
N LYS A 123 -0.74 -18.46 -12.79
CA LYS A 123 0.28 -18.77 -13.81
C LYS A 123 1.64 -18.14 -13.50
N HIS A 124 1.66 -16.91 -12.97
CA HIS A 124 2.87 -16.12 -12.76
C HIS A 124 3.28 -15.99 -11.28
N LYS A 125 2.88 -16.93 -10.41
CA LYS A 125 3.12 -16.84 -8.95
C LYS A 125 4.58 -16.60 -8.55
N LYS A 126 5.53 -17.24 -9.25
CA LYS A 126 6.97 -17.06 -8.97
C LYS A 126 7.41 -15.61 -9.21
N LEU A 127 7.00 -15.04 -10.34
CA LEU A 127 7.29 -13.65 -10.69
C LEU A 127 6.64 -12.68 -9.71
N ILE A 128 5.40 -12.95 -9.28
CA ILE A 128 4.73 -12.14 -8.26
C ILE A 128 5.56 -12.10 -6.97
N LEU A 129 6.02 -13.26 -6.48
CA LEU A 129 6.84 -13.33 -5.26
C LEU A 129 8.21 -12.67 -5.43
N GLN A 130 8.86 -12.89 -6.58
CA GLN A 130 10.17 -12.30 -6.90
C GLN A 130 10.15 -10.77 -6.96
N ILE A 131 9.01 -10.16 -7.26
CA ILE A 131 8.87 -8.70 -7.28
C ILE A 131 8.33 -8.20 -5.94
N ALA A 132 7.32 -8.87 -5.36
CA ALA A 132 6.68 -8.45 -4.13
C ALA A 132 7.63 -8.46 -2.94
N ILE A 133 8.42 -9.54 -2.75
CA ILE A 133 9.29 -9.68 -1.57
C ILE A 133 10.37 -8.59 -1.56
N PRO A 134 11.18 -8.39 -2.62
CA PRO A 134 12.19 -7.33 -2.61
C PRO A 134 11.58 -5.94 -2.52
N SER A 135 10.43 -5.70 -3.16
CA SER A 135 9.73 -4.41 -3.08
C SER A 135 9.29 -4.11 -1.64
N LEU A 136 8.70 -5.09 -0.94
CA LEU A 136 8.31 -4.92 0.46
C LEU A 136 9.52 -4.65 1.35
N VAL A 137 10.61 -5.40 1.17
CA VAL A 137 11.85 -5.19 1.94
C VAL A 137 12.40 -3.79 1.69
N TYR A 138 12.51 -3.36 0.42
CA TYR A 138 13.00 -2.03 0.07
C TYR A 138 12.12 -0.92 0.69
N LEU A 139 10.81 -0.99 0.48
CA LEU A 139 9.86 0.02 0.97
C LEU A 139 9.83 0.08 2.51
N THR A 140 10.03 -1.05 3.20
CA THR A 140 10.07 -1.10 4.67
C THR A 140 11.26 -0.32 5.23
N LEU A 141 12.37 -0.27 4.48
CA LEU A 141 13.61 0.40 4.89
C LEU A 141 13.63 1.90 4.57
N LEU A 142 12.65 2.42 3.83
CA LEU A 142 12.55 3.85 3.53
C LEU A 142 12.04 4.63 4.73
N GLU A 143 12.51 5.87 4.88
CA GLU A 143 11.97 6.78 5.89
C GLU A 143 10.51 7.16 5.57
N ASN A 144 10.23 7.41 4.29
CA ASN A 144 8.90 7.67 3.78
C ASN A 144 8.72 6.95 2.44
N PHE A 145 7.79 6.00 2.39
CA PHE A 145 7.48 5.20 1.20
C PHE A 145 6.32 5.78 0.37
N ASP A 146 5.75 6.92 0.76
CA ASP A 146 4.62 7.55 0.04
C ASP A 146 4.97 7.78 -1.43
N ARG A 147 4.05 7.41 -2.34
CA ARG A 147 4.19 7.38 -3.80
C ARG A 147 5.22 6.39 -4.36
N ILE A 148 6.25 6.01 -3.60
CA ILE A 148 7.24 4.99 -3.98
C ILE A 148 6.63 3.58 -3.87
N ASP A 149 5.58 3.43 -3.06
CA ASP A 149 4.75 2.22 -2.99
C ASP A 149 4.15 1.78 -4.35
N ILE A 150 4.22 2.62 -5.40
CA ILE A 150 3.94 2.22 -6.79
C ILE A 150 4.76 0.99 -7.23
N LEU A 151 5.91 0.69 -6.60
CA LEU A 151 6.62 -0.58 -6.84
C LEU A 151 5.72 -1.82 -6.62
N LEU A 152 4.74 -1.73 -5.70
CA LEU A 152 3.79 -2.81 -5.43
C LEU A 152 2.64 -2.88 -6.46
N TRP A 153 2.52 -1.91 -7.37
CA TRP A 153 1.48 -1.91 -8.40
C TRP A 153 1.49 -3.18 -9.25
N LEU A 154 2.66 -3.59 -9.73
CA LEU A 154 2.79 -4.75 -10.61
C LEU A 154 2.41 -6.06 -9.89
N PRO A 155 2.99 -6.43 -8.73
CA PRO A 155 2.60 -7.67 -8.06
C PRO A 155 1.13 -7.66 -7.62
N MET A 156 0.61 -6.53 -7.12
CA MET A 156 -0.81 -6.42 -6.75
C MET A 156 -1.73 -6.58 -7.96
N SER A 157 -1.42 -5.91 -9.07
CA SER A 157 -2.20 -6.01 -10.30
C SER A 157 -2.26 -7.44 -10.83
N LEU A 158 -1.14 -8.17 -10.81
CA LEU A 158 -1.10 -9.57 -11.26
C LEU A 158 -1.97 -10.48 -10.38
N ILE A 159 -2.00 -10.26 -9.06
CA ILE A 159 -2.90 -10.99 -8.15
C ILE A 159 -4.35 -10.68 -8.49
N ILE A 160 -4.69 -9.40 -8.67
CA ILE A 160 -6.04 -8.95 -9.02
C ILE A 160 -6.49 -9.56 -10.35
N LEU A 161 -5.64 -9.52 -11.39
CA LEU A 161 -5.95 -10.10 -12.70
C LEU A 161 -6.12 -11.62 -12.63
N GLY A 162 -5.30 -12.29 -11.81
CA GLY A 162 -5.45 -13.71 -11.52
C GLY A 162 -6.79 -14.05 -10.88
N GLY A 163 -7.24 -13.25 -9.90
CA GLY A 163 -8.55 -13.42 -9.30
C GLY A 163 -9.70 -13.03 -10.22
N LEU A 164 -9.53 -12.03 -11.08
CA LEU A 164 -10.48 -11.67 -12.13
C LEU A 164 -10.72 -12.84 -13.08
N ASP A 165 -9.66 -13.55 -13.48
CA ASP A 165 -9.75 -14.74 -14.31
C ASP A 165 -10.62 -15.83 -13.66
N ILE A 166 -10.48 -16.02 -12.35
CA ILE A 166 -11.22 -17.02 -11.58
C ILE A 166 -12.69 -16.60 -11.43
N VAL A 167 -12.95 -15.39 -10.96
CA VAL A 167 -14.31 -14.87 -10.72
C VAL A 167 -15.10 -14.77 -12.01
N SER A 168 -14.44 -14.45 -13.14
CA SER A 168 -15.07 -14.38 -14.46
C SER A 168 -15.64 -15.69 -14.98
N ARG A 169 -15.19 -16.83 -14.44
CA ARG A 169 -15.73 -18.16 -14.76
C ARG A 169 -16.92 -18.54 -13.88
N SER A 170 -17.23 -17.77 -12.84
CA SER A 170 -18.35 -18.07 -11.94
C SER A 170 -19.70 -17.65 -12.54
N LYS A 171 -20.78 -18.29 -12.10
CA LYS A 171 -22.15 -17.91 -12.46
C LYS A 171 -22.53 -16.48 -12.04
N TYR A 172 -21.83 -15.91 -11.08
CA TYR A 172 -22.10 -14.56 -10.56
C TYR A 172 -21.33 -13.45 -11.29
N TRP A 173 -20.58 -13.78 -12.35
CA TRP A 173 -19.74 -12.84 -13.09
C TRP A 173 -20.49 -11.57 -13.51
N LYS A 174 -21.72 -11.70 -14.01
CA LYS A 174 -22.54 -10.56 -14.46
C LYS A 174 -22.81 -9.58 -13.31
N TYR A 175 -23.14 -10.08 -12.12
CA TYR A 175 -23.38 -9.25 -10.94
C TYR A 175 -22.10 -8.58 -10.46
N THR A 176 -20.99 -9.32 -10.38
CA THR A 176 -19.70 -8.76 -9.96
C THR A 176 -19.17 -7.72 -10.94
N ALA A 177 -19.35 -7.93 -12.25
CA ALA A 177 -18.95 -6.97 -13.27
C ALA A 177 -19.82 -5.71 -13.25
N SER A 178 -21.12 -5.85 -13.00
CA SER A 178 -22.04 -4.71 -12.88
C SER A 178 -21.70 -3.88 -11.64
N ALA A 179 -21.51 -4.52 -10.48
CA ALA A 179 -21.06 -3.85 -9.27
C ALA A 179 -19.73 -3.11 -9.50
N PHE A 180 -18.77 -3.74 -10.17
CA PHE A 180 -17.50 -3.09 -10.51
C PHE A 180 -17.72 -1.75 -11.24
N TRP A 181 -18.55 -1.72 -12.28
CA TRP A 181 -18.80 -0.47 -13.02
C TRP A 181 -19.56 0.57 -12.19
N ILE A 182 -20.59 0.16 -11.46
CA ILE A 182 -21.39 1.06 -10.60
C ILE A 182 -20.51 1.82 -9.61
N PHE A 183 -19.52 1.15 -9.00
CA PHE A 183 -18.64 1.77 -8.02
C PHE A 183 -17.40 2.42 -8.64
N THR A 184 -16.88 1.91 -9.75
CA THR A 184 -15.62 2.41 -10.34
C THR A 184 -15.82 3.66 -11.19
N VAL A 185 -16.95 3.80 -11.90
CA VAL A 185 -17.20 4.99 -12.74
C VAL A 185 -17.25 6.28 -11.92
N PRO A 186 -17.97 6.35 -10.79
CA PRO A 186 -17.95 7.55 -9.93
C PRO A 186 -16.55 7.84 -9.37
N GLN A 187 -15.75 6.80 -9.06
CA GLN A 187 -14.38 6.97 -8.58
C GLN A 187 -13.48 7.58 -9.65
N LEU A 188 -13.57 7.10 -10.89
CA LEU A 188 -12.83 7.67 -12.02
C LEU A 188 -13.23 9.11 -12.29
N LEU A 189 -14.53 9.41 -12.30
CA LEU A 189 -15.03 10.79 -12.49
C LEU A 189 -14.49 11.73 -11.41
N ARG A 190 -14.46 11.31 -10.15
CA ARG A 190 -13.85 12.11 -9.06
C ARG A 190 -12.38 12.41 -9.30
N ILE A 191 -11.61 11.41 -9.74
CA ILE A 191 -10.18 11.56 -10.06
C ILE A 191 -10.00 12.58 -11.20
N PHE A 192 -10.78 12.46 -12.28
CA PHE A 192 -10.69 13.36 -13.43
C PHE A 192 -11.13 14.79 -13.12
N LEU A 193 -12.18 14.96 -12.30
CA LEU A 193 -12.69 16.28 -11.90
C LEU A 193 -11.87 16.92 -10.76
N GLY A 194 -10.90 16.20 -10.18
CA GLY A 194 -10.03 16.70 -9.12
C GLY A 194 -10.70 16.83 -7.74
N TYR A 195 -11.89 16.26 -7.56
CA TYR A 195 -12.57 16.21 -6.26
C TYR A 195 -12.05 15.00 -5.46
N GLN A 196 -11.29 15.27 -4.39
CA GLN A 196 -10.89 14.27 -3.40
C GLN A 196 -11.70 14.41 -2.13
#